data_AF-A0A913Y6H7-F1
#
_entry.id   AF-A0A913Y6H7-F1
#
_cell.length_a   1.000
_cell.length_b   1.000
_cell.length_c   1.000
_cell.angle_alpha   90.00
_cell.angle_beta   90.00
_cell.angle_gamma   90.00
#
_symmetry.space_group_name_H-M   'P 1'
#
loop_
_entity.id
_entity.type
_entity.pdbx_description
1 polymer ?
#
loop_
_entity_poly.entity_id
_entity_poly.type
_entity_poly.pdbx_seq_one_letter_code
_entity_poly.pdbx_strand_id
1 'polypeptide(L)'
;MANSCVTSCIFCEKEFKTRNALRKHVDLKHPGCTTADNIKFKWNGKDVSYPKAKRISKTLKRKYLTWIGELTESINSAHNPLVPGKWYHLEASNVPQEYFSQLLYDINSAYINSARVVKHLKPPLWRTDVLRLSYKTNCEDDVLRAFSQNTDISLVLSKSFSGSNEIEERAELFGRAALEAAKSNESRLSATTKSKINIGNGDGRATREMELIWFPLYHNSSSGHLKIRLHIGKVKLY
;
A
#
# COMPACT_ATOMS: atom_id res chain seq x y z
N MET A 1 8.48 24.64 16.91
CA MET A 1 8.38 24.81 15.43
C MET A 1 7.47 23.72 14.88
N ALA A 2 6.67 24.00 13.85
CA ALA A 2 5.73 23.02 13.30
C ALA A 2 6.48 21.88 12.59
N ASN A 3 6.35 20.65 13.11
CA ASN A 3 6.95 19.44 12.52
C ASN A 3 6.20 18.92 11.27
N SER A 4 5.21 19.65 10.78
CA SER A 4 4.37 19.23 9.67
C SER A 4 4.62 20.11 8.45
N CYS A 5 4.92 19.48 7.32
CA CYS A 5 4.87 20.14 6.02
C CYS A 5 3.38 20.37 5.66
N VAL A 6 3.11 21.48 4.98
CA VAL A 6 1.76 21.89 4.61
C VAL A 6 1.63 22.07 3.12
N THR A 7 0.40 21.97 2.61
CA THR A 7 0.05 22.33 1.25
C THR A 7 -1.13 23.30 1.29
N SER A 8 -1.22 24.22 0.34
CA SER A 8 -2.20 25.31 0.37
C SER A 8 -3.26 25.12 -0.70
N CYS A 9 -4.49 25.54 -0.39
CA CYS A 9 -5.57 25.64 -1.37
C CYS A 9 -5.26 26.77 -2.36
N ILE A 10 -5.35 26.50 -3.66
CA ILE A 10 -5.08 27.51 -4.69
C ILE A 10 -6.16 28.61 -4.79
N PHE A 11 -7.33 28.38 -4.19
CA PHE A 11 -8.49 29.28 -4.29
C PHE A 11 -8.64 30.20 -3.07
N CYS A 12 -8.15 29.80 -1.90
CA CYS A 12 -8.27 30.59 -0.67
C CYS A 12 -7.03 30.54 0.24
N GLU A 13 -5.93 29.95 -0.24
CA GLU A 13 -4.62 29.90 0.41
C GLU A 13 -4.56 29.17 1.77
N LYS A 14 -5.68 28.63 2.25
CA LYS A 14 -5.73 27.83 3.48
C LYS A 14 -4.77 26.66 3.42
N GLU A 15 -4.06 26.42 4.52
CA GLU A 15 -3.06 25.38 4.63
C GLU A 15 -3.63 24.06 5.19
N PHE A 16 -3.13 22.95 4.66
CA PHE A 16 -3.55 21.60 5.00
C PHE A 16 -2.35 20.69 5.20
N LYS A 17 -2.42 19.79 6.19
CA LYS A 17 -1.37 18.81 6.48
C LYS A 17 -1.41 17.57 5.58
N THR A 18 -2.49 17.39 4.81
CA THR A 18 -2.67 16.21 3.95
C THR A 18 -3.41 16.56 2.67
N ARG A 19 -3.13 15.84 1.57
CA ARG A 19 -3.86 15.90 0.29
C ARG A 19 -5.35 15.61 0.50
N ASN A 20 -5.69 14.60 1.31
CA ASN A 20 -7.09 14.25 1.55
C ASN A 20 -7.88 15.36 2.27
N ALA A 21 -7.25 16.08 3.20
CA ALA A 21 -7.89 17.23 3.86
C ALA A 21 -8.08 18.41 2.90
N LEU A 22 -7.07 18.69 2.07
CA LEU A 22 -7.19 19.71 1.01
C LEU A 22 -8.30 19.35 0.02
N ARG A 23 -8.34 18.09 -0.46
CA ARG A 23 -9.39 17.62 -1.38
C ARG A 23 -10.78 17.83 -0.79
N LYS A 24 -11.03 17.33 0.43
CA LYS A 24 -12.31 17.54 1.13
C LYS A 24 -12.66 19.02 1.30
N HIS A 25 -11.67 19.87 1.53
CA HIS A 25 -11.90 21.30 1.61
C HIS A 25 -12.32 21.90 0.27
N VAL A 26 -11.66 21.55 -0.83
CA VAL A 26 -12.02 21.99 -2.17
C VAL A 26 -13.45 21.54 -2.51
N ASP A 27 -13.76 20.27 -2.31
CA ASP A 27 -15.08 19.71 -2.59
C ASP A 27 -16.21 20.46 -1.83
N LEU A 28 -15.96 20.89 -0.60
CA LEU A 28 -16.95 21.54 0.27
C LEU A 28 -17.00 23.07 0.16
N LYS A 29 -15.88 23.73 -0.13
CA LYS A 29 -15.76 25.20 -0.10
C LYS A 29 -15.58 25.82 -1.48
N HIS A 30 -15.23 25.02 -2.47
CA HIS A 30 -15.03 25.42 -3.86
C HIS A 30 -15.77 24.44 -4.79
N PRO A 31 -17.12 24.36 -4.71
CA PRO A 31 -17.90 23.42 -5.51
C PRO A 31 -17.68 23.66 -7.01
N GLY A 32 -17.50 22.58 -7.76
CA GLY A 32 -17.17 22.62 -9.20
C GLY A 32 -15.68 22.78 -9.51
N CYS A 33 -14.84 23.05 -8.49
CA CYS A 33 -13.39 23.06 -8.64
C CYS A 33 -12.78 21.70 -8.29
N THR A 34 -11.61 21.40 -8.86
CA THR A 34 -10.84 20.19 -8.56
C THR A 34 -9.52 20.53 -7.89
N THR A 35 -9.02 19.59 -7.09
CA THR A 35 -7.68 19.73 -6.49
C THR A 35 -6.63 19.41 -7.55
N ALA A 36 -5.54 20.19 -7.59
CA ALA A 36 -4.43 19.91 -8.49
C ALA A 36 -3.83 18.51 -8.25
N ASP A 37 -3.43 17.81 -9.32
CA ASP A 37 -2.81 16.50 -9.21
C ASP A 37 -1.40 16.55 -8.63
N ASN A 38 -0.67 17.62 -8.93
CA ASN A 38 0.70 17.87 -8.53
C ASN A 38 0.78 18.72 -7.26
N ILE A 39 0.23 18.20 -6.16
CA ILE A 39 0.28 18.86 -4.85
C ILE A 39 1.72 18.91 -4.37
N LYS A 40 2.17 20.11 -3.98
CA LYS A 40 3.47 20.33 -3.34
C LYS A 40 3.29 20.56 -1.85
N PHE A 41 4.19 19.97 -1.06
CA PHE A 41 4.30 20.25 0.37
C PHE A 41 5.43 21.25 0.60
N LYS A 42 5.19 22.22 1.48
CA LYS A 42 6.17 23.22 1.92
C LYS A 42 6.54 22.98 3.38
N TRP A 43 7.80 23.22 3.69
CA TRP A 43 8.33 23.24 5.05
C TRP A 43 9.15 24.51 5.24
N ASN A 44 8.80 25.33 6.23
CA ASN A 44 9.39 26.66 6.45
C ASN A 44 9.41 27.50 5.16
N GLY A 45 8.30 27.50 4.41
CA GLY A 45 8.14 28.24 3.16
C GLY A 45 8.84 27.61 1.94
N LYS A 46 9.67 26.58 2.11
CA LYS A 46 10.41 25.93 1.01
C LYS A 46 9.71 24.67 0.53
N ASP A 47 9.66 24.47 -0.78
CA ASP A 47 9.15 23.24 -1.39
C ASP A 47 9.99 22.03 -0.92
N VAL A 48 9.28 20.99 -0.48
CA VAL A 48 9.89 19.73 -0.07
C VAL A 48 10.14 18.87 -1.31
N SER A 49 11.37 18.37 -1.46
CA SER A 49 11.71 17.39 -2.49
C SER A 49 11.38 15.98 -2.02
N TYR A 50 10.84 15.16 -2.91
CA TYR A 50 10.50 13.77 -2.65
C TYR A 50 10.58 12.91 -3.91
N PRO A 51 10.78 11.58 -3.76
CA PRO A 51 10.80 10.65 -4.89
C PRO A 51 9.50 10.75 -5.71
N LYS A 52 9.65 10.72 -7.04
CA LYS A 52 8.53 10.72 -7.99
C LYS A 52 8.52 9.41 -8.75
N ALA A 53 7.37 9.05 -9.28
CA ALA A 53 7.25 7.93 -10.22
C ALA A 53 8.27 8.09 -11.36
N LYS A 54 9.17 7.13 -11.48
CA LYS A 54 10.20 7.12 -12.53
C LYS A 54 10.58 5.68 -12.88
N ARG A 55 10.64 5.40 -14.18
CA ARG A 55 11.06 4.10 -14.67
C ARG A 55 12.57 3.88 -14.48
N ILE A 56 12.97 2.70 -13.99
CA ILE A 56 14.38 2.29 -13.87
C ILE A 56 14.97 1.82 -15.19
N SER A 57 16.30 1.79 -15.26
CA SER A 57 17.03 1.24 -16.39
C SER A 57 16.76 -0.26 -16.57
N LYS A 58 16.93 -0.74 -17.81
CA LYS A 58 16.83 -2.17 -18.13
C LYS A 58 17.80 -3.03 -17.30
N THR A 59 19.00 -2.51 -17.02
CA THR A 59 20.03 -3.20 -16.23
C THR A 59 19.62 -3.43 -14.77
N LEU A 60 18.86 -2.52 -14.17
CA LEU A 60 18.37 -2.64 -12.79
C LEU A 60 17.05 -3.41 -12.69
N LYS A 61 16.30 -3.52 -13.80
CA LYS A 61 14.95 -4.11 -13.78
C LYS A 61 14.92 -5.53 -13.22
N ARG A 62 15.89 -6.39 -13.55
CA ARG A 62 15.96 -7.75 -13.01
C ARG A 62 16.07 -7.76 -11.48
N LYS A 63 17.00 -6.98 -10.92
CA LYS A 63 17.19 -6.90 -9.46
C LYS A 63 15.97 -6.30 -8.76
N TYR A 64 15.31 -5.33 -9.40
CA TYR A 64 14.05 -4.78 -8.91
C TYR A 64 12.93 -5.83 -8.88
N LEU A 65 12.80 -6.67 -9.91
CA LEU A 65 11.77 -7.73 -9.94
C LEU A 65 12.01 -8.80 -8.87
N THR A 66 13.27 -9.15 -8.60
CA THR A 66 13.62 -10.02 -7.46
C THR A 66 13.17 -9.39 -6.14
N TRP A 67 13.52 -8.12 -5.91
CA TRP A 67 13.11 -7.38 -4.72
C TRP A 67 11.59 -7.26 -4.57
N ILE A 68 10.85 -7.03 -5.67
CA ILE A 68 9.38 -7.05 -5.65
C ILE A 68 8.86 -8.43 -5.27
N GLY A 69 9.45 -9.52 -5.79
CA GLY A 69 9.08 -10.89 -5.43
C GLY A 69 9.20 -11.14 -3.92
N GLU A 70 10.28 -10.70 -3.29
CA GLU A 70 10.50 -10.80 -1.83
C GLU A 70 9.43 -10.04 -1.02
N LEU A 71 9.08 -8.83 -1.47
CA LEU A 71 8.00 -8.06 -0.84
C LEU A 71 6.64 -8.76 -1.04
N THR A 72 6.38 -9.30 -2.21
CA THR A 72 5.14 -10.02 -2.54
C THR A 72 4.99 -11.27 -1.68
N GLU A 73 6.05 -12.07 -1.52
CA GLU A 73 6.06 -13.24 -0.65
C GLU A 73 5.78 -12.87 0.81
N SER A 74 6.39 -11.79 1.29
CA SER A 74 6.15 -11.26 2.63
C SER A 74 4.70 -10.83 2.84
N ILE A 75 4.10 -10.16 1.84
CA ILE A 75 2.69 -9.75 1.88
C ILE A 75 1.79 -10.99 1.85
N ASN A 76 2.03 -11.95 0.96
CA ASN A 76 1.25 -13.18 0.85
C ASN A 76 1.28 -14.00 2.15
N SER A 77 2.41 -14.02 2.85
CA SER A 77 2.56 -14.70 4.15
C SER A 77 1.62 -14.15 5.22
N ALA A 78 1.17 -12.91 5.09
CA ALA A 78 0.27 -12.29 6.04
C ALA A 78 -1.16 -12.88 6.01
N HIS A 79 -1.48 -13.68 4.99
CA HIS A 79 -2.73 -14.45 4.96
C HIS A 79 -2.83 -15.53 6.03
N ASN A 80 -1.72 -16.00 6.62
CA ASN A 80 -1.65 -17.08 7.61
C ASN A 80 -2.83 -17.05 8.61
N PRO A 81 -3.65 -18.12 8.71
CA PRO A 81 -4.89 -18.10 9.48
C PRO A 81 -4.68 -17.91 10.99
N LEU A 82 -3.48 -18.20 11.51
CA LEU A 82 -3.12 -18.02 12.92
C LEU A 82 -2.86 -16.55 13.28
N VAL A 83 -2.63 -15.69 12.29
CA VAL A 83 -2.41 -14.25 12.50
C VAL A 83 -3.76 -13.53 12.45
N PRO A 84 -4.11 -12.65 13.40
CA PRO A 84 -5.38 -11.94 13.35
C PRO A 84 -5.46 -10.96 12.17
N GLY A 85 -6.68 -10.71 11.68
CA GLY A 85 -6.94 -9.67 10.70
C GLY A 85 -6.71 -8.27 11.31
N LYS A 86 -5.81 -7.49 10.70
CA LYS A 86 -5.44 -6.15 11.15
C LYS A 86 -4.70 -5.39 10.05
N TRP A 87 -4.30 -4.16 10.37
CA TRP A 87 -3.29 -3.44 9.60
C TRP A 87 -1.96 -4.18 9.64
N TYR A 88 -1.58 -4.74 8.50
CA TYR A 88 -0.29 -5.37 8.27
C TYR A 88 0.75 -4.31 7.89
N HIS A 89 1.97 -4.52 8.38
CA HIS A 89 3.09 -3.63 8.17
C HIS A 89 4.29 -4.44 7.70
N LEU A 90 4.82 -4.09 6.53
CA LEU A 90 6.07 -4.61 6.01
C LEU A 90 7.10 -3.49 6.01
N GLU A 91 8.29 -3.77 6.52
CA GLU A 91 9.37 -2.79 6.63
C GLU A 91 10.60 -3.32 5.88
N ALA A 92 11.14 -2.49 4.98
CA ALA A 92 12.34 -2.76 4.20
C ALA A 92 13.32 -1.61 4.41
N SER A 93 14.52 -1.93 4.90
CA SER A 93 15.59 -0.96 5.14
C SER A 93 16.57 -0.94 3.97
N ASN A 94 17.26 0.19 3.79
CA ASN A 94 18.28 0.37 2.74
C ASN A 94 17.76 0.12 1.31
N VAL A 95 16.50 0.48 1.06
CA VAL A 95 15.88 0.37 -0.25
C VAL A 95 16.44 1.46 -1.16
N PRO A 96 16.90 1.16 -2.39
CA PRO A 96 17.28 2.19 -3.35
C PRO A 96 16.09 3.09 -3.72
N GLN A 97 16.31 4.40 -3.80
CA GLN A 97 15.30 5.38 -4.17
C GLN A 97 14.78 5.12 -5.58
N GLU A 98 15.61 4.59 -6.47
CA GLU A 98 15.25 4.15 -7.81
C GLU A 98 14.20 3.02 -7.77
N TYR A 99 14.30 2.09 -6.82
CA TYR A 99 13.33 1.01 -6.66
C TYR A 99 12.01 1.57 -6.14
N PHE A 100 12.07 2.48 -5.16
CA PHE A 100 10.87 3.14 -4.68
C PHE A 100 10.21 3.99 -5.77
N SER A 101 10.99 4.70 -6.57
CA SER A 101 10.50 5.49 -7.71
C SER A 101 9.88 4.62 -8.81
N GLN A 102 10.46 3.43 -9.05
CA GLN A 102 9.88 2.42 -9.95
C GLN A 102 8.58 1.85 -9.39
N LEU A 103 8.51 1.56 -8.09
CA LEU A 103 7.29 1.08 -7.46
C LEU A 103 6.16 2.12 -7.55
N LEU A 104 6.47 3.40 -7.34
CA LEU A 104 5.53 4.49 -7.58
C LEU A 104 5.10 4.61 -9.05
N TYR A 105 5.98 4.27 -9.99
CA TYR A 105 5.65 4.21 -11.41
C TYR A 105 4.73 3.03 -11.74
N ASP A 106 4.99 1.87 -11.12
CA ASP A 106 4.20 0.66 -11.32
C ASP A 106 2.80 0.77 -10.67
N ILE A 107 2.70 1.48 -9.53
CA ILE A 107 1.43 1.84 -8.89
C ILE A 107 1.03 3.24 -9.36
N ASN A 108 0.57 3.35 -10.60
CA ASN A 108 0.28 4.63 -11.25
C ASN A 108 -0.69 5.55 -10.47
N SER A 109 -1.64 4.97 -9.73
CA SER A 109 -2.57 5.71 -8.86
C SER A 109 -1.97 6.21 -7.54
N ALA A 110 -0.71 5.89 -7.22
CA ALA A 110 -0.08 6.30 -5.97
C ALA A 110 0.13 7.83 -5.95
N TYR A 111 -0.39 8.47 -4.91
CA TYR A 111 -0.23 9.91 -4.72
C TYR A 111 0.42 10.22 -3.37
N ILE A 112 1.23 11.28 -3.32
CA ILE A 112 1.72 11.81 -2.05
C ILE A 112 0.54 12.40 -1.26
N ASN A 113 0.30 11.83 -0.08
CA ASN A 113 -0.76 12.28 0.82
C ASN A 113 -0.25 13.21 1.91
N SER A 114 0.94 13.00 2.44
CA SER A 114 1.52 13.91 3.44
C SER A 114 3.03 13.82 3.53
N ALA A 115 3.65 14.92 3.91
CA ALA A 115 5.05 15.02 4.29
C ALA A 115 5.16 15.57 5.72
N ARG A 116 6.03 14.97 6.54
CA ARG A 116 6.24 15.38 7.94
C ARG A 116 7.71 15.29 8.29
N VAL A 117 8.19 16.23 9.10
CA VAL A 117 9.51 16.12 9.72
C VAL A 117 9.32 15.38 11.04
N VAL A 118 10.03 14.26 11.21
CA VAL A 118 9.91 13.43 12.41
C VAL A 118 11.29 13.04 12.91
N LYS A 119 11.37 12.70 14.19
CA LYS A 119 12.53 12.03 14.77
C LYS A 119 12.50 10.56 14.34
N HIS A 120 13.59 10.03 13.81
CA HIS A 120 13.76 8.60 13.57
C HIS A 120 14.73 8.05 14.61
N LEU A 121 14.20 7.52 15.71
CA LEU A 121 14.99 7.04 16.84
C LEU A 121 15.09 5.50 16.87
N LYS A 122 15.02 4.85 15.71
CA LYS A 122 15.06 3.40 15.59
C LYS A 122 16.39 2.92 14.99
N PRO A 123 17.00 1.84 15.50
CA PRO A 123 18.13 1.20 14.86
C PRO A 123 17.83 0.85 13.39
N PRO A 124 18.84 0.88 12.49
CA PRO A 124 20.24 1.20 12.75
C PRO A 124 20.56 2.70 12.73
N LEU A 125 19.58 3.59 12.55
CA LEU A 125 19.83 5.02 12.31
C LEU A 125 19.03 5.92 13.23
N TRP A 126 19.74 6.66 14.08
CA TRP A 126 19.17 7.71 14.91
C TRP A 126 19.32 9.07 14.22
N ARG A 127 18.21 9.68 13.83
CA ARG A 127 18.17 11.03 13.27
C ARG A 127 17.16 11.89 14.01
N THR A 128 17.59 13.11 14.34
CA THR A 128 16.74 14.11 15.00
C THR A 128 15.67 14.63 14.05
N ASP A 129 15.98 14.76 12.77
CA ASP A 129 15.03 15.23 11.76
C ASP A 129 15.16 14.39 10.49
N VAL A 130 14.09 13.69 10.13
CA VAL A 130 13.94 13.01 8.85
C VAL A 130 12.59 13.33 8.23
N LEU A 131 12.57 13.44 6.91
CA LEU A 131 11.34 13.63 6.17
C LEU A 131 10.59 12.30 6.01
N ARG A 132 9.48 12.13 6.73
CA ARG A 132 8.54 11.03 6.54
C ARG A 132 7.54 11.40 5.45
N LEU A 133 7.59 10.66 4.36
CA LEU A 133 6.67 10.80 3.23
C LEU A 133 5.65 9.66 3.26
N SER A 134 4.39 9.99 2.99
CA SER A 134 3.27 9.04 2.98
C SER A 134 2.59 9.14 1.62
N TYR A 135 2.72 8.08 0.83
CA TYR A 135 2.02 7.89 -0.42
C TYR A 135 0.88 6.90 -0.21
N LYS A 136 -0.21 7.10 -0.93
CA LYS A 136 -1.41 6.28 -0.78
C LYS A 136 -1.96 5.89 -2.13
N THR A 137 -2.57 4.72 -2.18
CA THR A 137 -3.42 4.29 -3.29
C THR A 137 -4.65 3.55 -2.75
N ASN A 138 -5.76 3.72 -3.47
CA ASN A 138 -7.01 3.01 -3.25
C ASN A 138 -7.33 2.06 -4.41
N CYS A 139 -6.41 1.90 -5.38
CA CYS A 139 -6.61 1.08 -6.58
C CYS A 139 -6.02 -0.31 -6.35
N GLU A 140 -6.89 -1.31 -6.11
CA GLU A 140 -6.48 -2.70 -5.91
C GLU A 140 -5.76 -3.26 -7.16
N ASP A 141 -6.26 -2.95 -8.35
CA ASP A 141 -5.70 -3.43 -9.62
C ASP A 141 -4.26 -2.95 -9.85
N ASP A 142 -3.96 -1.69 -9.53
CA ASP A 142 -2.60 -1.17 -9.64
C ASP A 142 -1.64 -1.90 -8.72
N VAL A 143 -2.08 -2.18 -7.49
CA VAL A 143 -1.27 -2.91 -6.51
C VAL A 143 -1.08 -4.36 -6.97
N LEU A 144 -2.14 -5.03 -7.43
CA LEU A 144 -2.05 -6.38 -7.98
C LEU A 144 -1.07 -6.44 -9.14
N ARG A 145 -1.15 -5.51 -10.09
CA ARG A 145 -0.23 -5.43 -11.23
C ARG A 145 1.21 -5.15 -10.81
N ALA A 146 1.43 -4.24 -9.85
CA ALA A 146 2.78 -3.87 -9.41
C ALA A 146 3.48 -5.01 -8.66
N PHE A 147 2.77 -5.75 -7.81
CA PHE A 147 3.33 -6.84 -7.01
C PHE A 147 3.29 -8.20 -7.71
N SER A 148 2.65 -8.32 -8.87
CA SER A 148 2.63 -9.54 -9.70
C SER A 148 3.49 -9.43 -10.96
N GLN A 149 4.47 -8.52 -10.97
CA GLN A 149 5.40 -8.39 -12.11
C GLN A 149 6.45 -9.51 -12.17
N ASN A 150 6.72 -10.16 -11.05
CA ASN A 150 7.64 -11.30 -11.00
C ASN A 150 6.91 -12.54 -11.52
N THR A 151 7.57 -13.33 -12.37
CA THR A 151 7.00 -14.55 -12.97
C THR A 151 6.80 -15.67 -11.96
N ASP A 152 7.63 -15.69 -10.91
CA ASP A 152 7.68 -16.81 -9.97
C ASP A 152 6.72 -16.59 -8.78
N ILE A 153 6.42 -15.33 -8.47
CA ILE A 153 5.63 -14.94 -7.30
C ILE A 153 4.64 -13.83 -7.71
N SER A 154 3.35 -14.14 -7.64
CA SER A 154 2.26 -13.19 -7.83
C SER A 154 1.61 -12.80 -6.50
N LEU A 155 1.03 -11.61 -6.45
CA LEU A 155 0.26 -11.18 -5.28
C LEU A 155 -1.07 -11.92 -5.25
N VAL A 156 -1.36 -12.56 -4.12
CA VAL A 156 -2.63 -13.23 -3.87
C VAL A 156 -3.50 -12.30 -3.03
N LEU A 157 -4.67 -11.92 -3.53
CA LEU A 157 -5.57 -11.01 -2.81
C LEU A 157 -6.42 -11.73 -1.76
N SER A 158 -6.70 -13.00 -1.97
CA SER A 158 -7.53 -13.81 -1.06
C SER A 158 -7.03 -15.24 -0.97
N LYS A 159 -7.07 -15.80 0.24
CA LYS A 159 -6.78 -17.20 0.54
C LYS A 159 -7.83 -17.79 1.45
N SER A 160 -8.15 -19.07 1.22
CA SER A 160 -9.08 -19.86 2.01
C SER A 160 -8.34 -20.95 2.77
N PHE A 161 -8.76 -21.25 3.99
CA PHE A 161 -8.11 -22.22 4.87
C PHE A 161 -9.13 -23.15 5.53
N SER A 162 -8.78 -24.43 5.65
CA SER A 162 -9.43 -25.42 6.52
C SER A 162 -8.49 -25.72 7.69
N GLY A 163 -8.80 -25.19 8.87
CA GLY A 163 -7.85 -25.13 9.99
C GLY A 163 -6.62 -24.30 9.60
N SER A 164 -5.46 -24.97 9.56
CA SER A 164 -4.18 -24.36 9.16
C SER A 164 -3.81 -24.60 7.70
N ASN A 165 -4.55 -25.48 7.00
CA ASN A 165 -4.21 -25.87 5.63
C ASN A 165 -4.89 -24.93 4.64
N GLU A 166 -4.09 -24.38 3.71
CA GLU A 166 -4.61 -23.62 2.58
C GLU A 166 -5.41 -24.56 1.66
N ILE A 167 -6.57 -24.10 1.21
CA ILE A 167 -7.41 -24.81 0.25
C ILE A 167 -7.71 -23.90 -0.92
N GLU A 168 -7.73 -24.47 -2.12
CA GLU A 168 -8.18 -23.74 -3.30
C GLU A 168 -9.68 -23.46 -3.20
N GLU A 169 -10.04 -22.20 -3.44
CA GLU A 169 -11.43 -21.80 -3.53
C GLU A 169 -12.00 -22.31 -4.85
N ARG A 170 -12.68 -23.45 -4.81
CA ARG A 170 -13.40 -23.98 -5.98
C ARG A 170 -14.56 -23.04 -6.30
N ALA A 171 -14.79 -22.79 -7.59
CA ALA A 171 -15.92 -22.00 -8.06
C ALA A 171 -17.22 -22.52 -7.43
N GLU A 172 -18.09 -21.61 -6.99
CA GLU A 172 -19.42 -21.97 -6.52
C GLU A 172 -20.15 -22.70 -7.66
N LEU A 173 -20.37 -24.00 -7.46
CA LEU A 173 -21.15 -24.82 -8.38
C LEU A 173 -22.62 -24.49 -8.13
N PHE A 174 -23.35 -24.16 -9.20
CA PHE A 174 -24.79 -23.89 -9.14
C PHE A 174 -25.59 -24.99 -9.83
N GLY A 175 -26.84 -25.19 -9.38
CA GLY A 175 -27.81 -26.07 -10.05
C GLY A 175 -27.39 -27.53 -10.14
N ARG A 176 -27.43 -28.10 -11.34
CA ARG A 176 -27.20 -29.55 -11.56
C ARG A 176 -25.78 -30.01 -11.21
N ALA A 177 -24.78 -29.17 -11.45
CA ALA A 177 -23.39 -29.47 -11.09
C ALA A 177 -23.18 -29.54 -9.57
N ALA A 178 -23.91 -28.73 -8.79
CA ALA A 178 -23.88 -28.78 -7.33
C ALA A 178 -24.47 -30.10 -6.81
N LEU A 179 -25.56 -30.56 -7.43
CA LEU A 179 -26.24 -31.81 -7.09
C LEU A 179 -25.40 -33.05 -7.46
N GLU A 180 -24.76 -33.04 -8.63
CA GLU A 180 -23.86 -34.13 -9.05
C GLU A 180 -22.62 -34.23 -8.15
N ALA A 181 -22.01 -33.10 -7.80
CA ALA A 181 -20.88 -33.06 -6.88
C ALA A 181 -21.28 -33.36 -5.41
N ALA A 182 -22.55 -33.21 -5.03
CA ALA A 182 -23.05 -33.66 -3.72
C ALA A 182 -23.26 -35.18 -3.68
N LYS A 183 -23.62 -35.79 -4.82
CA LYS A 183 -23.81 -37.24 -4.95
C LYS A 183 -22.50 -38.01 -4.99
N SER A 184 -21.39 -37.37 -5.38
CA SER A 184 -20.09 -38.05 -5.52
C SER A 184 -19.39 -38.37 -4.18
N ASN A 185 -19.93 -37.95 -3.03
CA ASN A 185 -19.36 -38.23 -1.69
C ASN A 185 -17.87 -37.87 -1.54
N GLU A 186 -17.34 -36.98 -2.39
CA GLU A 186 -16.03 -36.39 -2.15
C GLU A 186 -16.08 -35.57 -0.86
N SER A 187 -15.23 -35.91 0.11
CA SER A 187 -15.10 -35.17 1.35
C SER A 187 -14.64 -33.73 1.05
N ARG A 188 -15.60 -32.82 0.96
CA ARG A 188 -15.32 -31.40 0.78
C ARG A 188 -14.67 -30.86 2.05
N LEU A 189 -13.39 -30.50 1.98
CA LEU A 189 -12.78 -29.64 2.98
C LEU A 189 -13.47 -28.27 2.90
N SER A 190 -14.24 -27.95 3.93
CA SER A 190 -14.89 -26.65 4.03
C SER A 190 -13.89 -25.60 4.50
N ALA A 191 -13.92 -24.41 3.89
CA ALA A 191 -13.15 -23.28 4.37
C ALA A 191 -13.65 -22.92 5.78
N THR A 192 -12.77 -22.98 6.78
CA THR A 192 -13.04 -22.49 8.14
C THR A 192 -12.62 -21.03 8.31
N THR A 193 -11.70 -20.55 7.48
CA THR A 193 -11.24 -19.15 7.52
C THR A 193 -11.01 -18.64 6.11
N LYS A 194 -11.52 -17.44 5.81
CA LYS A 194 -11.18 -16.67 4.61
C LYS A 194 -10.37 -15.44 4.98
N SER A 195 -9.32 -15.18 4.22
CA SER A 195 -8.36 -14.09 4.45
C SER A 195 -8.26 -13.25 3.19
N LYS A 196 -8.47 -11.94 3.28
CA LYS A 196 -8.50 -11.02 2.12
C LYS A 196 -7.70 -9.75 2.39
N ILE A 197 -6.88 -9.34 1.43
CA ILE A 197 -6.27 -8.01 1.37
C ILE A 197 -7.36 -7.03 0.90
N ASN A 198 -7.63 -6.00 1.70
CA ASN A 198 -8.67 -5.03 1.38
C ASN A 198 -8.01 -3.73 0.93
N ILE A 199 -8.12 -3.41 -0.36
CA ILE A 199 -7.66 -2.15 -0.95
C ILE A 199 -8.83 -1.39 -1.55
N GLY A 200 -9.06 -0.15 -1.13
CA GLY A 200 -10.17 0.66 -1.61
C GLY A 200 -10.42 1.91 -0.77
N ASN A 201 -11.47 2.66 -1.15
CA ASN A 201 -11.90 3.85 -0.42
C ASN A 201 -12.37 3.53 1.01
N GLY A 202 -12.81 2.28 1.24
CA GLY A 202 -13.34 1.80 2.52
C GLY A 202 -14.71 2.38 2.85
N ASP A 203 -15.26 1.98 4.01
CA ASP A 203 -16.59 2.39 4.46
C ASP A 203 -16.51 3.46 5.55
N GLY A 204 -17.04 4.65 5.26
CA GLY A 204 -17.12 5.76 6.22
C GLY A 204 -15.75 6.20 6.76
N ARG A 205 -15.48 5.94 8.05
CA ARG A 205 -14.21 6.28 8.72
C ARG A 205 -13.12 5.20 8.54
N ALA A 206 -13.50 4.02 8.06
CA ALA A 206 -12.59 2.88 7.92
C ALA A 206 -11.92 2.90 6.55
N THR A 207 -10.83 3.65 6.39
CA THR A 207 -10.06 3.60 5.13
C THR A 207 -9.44 2.22 4.93
N ARG A 208 -9.39 1.78 3.67
CA ARG A 208 -8.76 0.52 3.25
C ARG A 208 -7.70 0.81 2.19
N GLU A 209 -6.94 1.87 2.36
CA GLU A 209 -5.89 2.26 1.41
C GLU A 209 -4.60 1.47 1.67
N MET A 210 -3.81 1.25 0.62
CA MET A 210 -2.40 0.89 0.77
C MET A 210 -1.60 2.17 1.00
N GLU A 211 -0.76 2.20 2.03
CA GLU A 211 0.15 3.32 2.32
C GLU A 211 1.61 2.88 2.11
N LEU A 212 2.33 3.59 1.25
CA LEU A 212 3.78 3.49 1.13
C LEU A 212 4.41 4.65 1.89
N ILE A 213 5.14 4.33 2.96
CA ILE A 213 5.79 5.32 3.82
C ILE A 213 7.29 5.28 3.54
N TRP A 214 7.84 6.40 3.08
CA TRP A 214 9.26 6.51 2.76
C TRP A 214 9.99 7.44 3.72
N PHE A 215 11.17 7.01 4.15
CA PHE A 215 12.12 7.80 4.92
C PHE A 215 13.46 7.83 4.18
N PRO A 216 13.92 8.99 3.65
CA PRO A 216 15.25 9.09 3.08
C PRO A 216 16.27 9.02 4.22
N LEU A 217 17.09 7.98 4.24
CA LEU A 217 17.92 7.65 5.40
C LEU A 217 19.08 8.64 5.55
N TYR A 218 19.70 9.07 4.45
CA TYR A 218 20.83 10.00 4.48
C TYR A 218 20.62 11.16 3.49
N HIS A 219 21.16 12.35 3.79
CA HIS A 219 21.03 13.53 2.91
C HIS A 219 21.63 13.30 1.51
N ASN A 220 22.63 12.42 1.42
CA ASN A 220 23.39 12.15 0.20
C ASN A 220 23.24 10.69 -0.28
N SER A 221 22.43 9.86 0.37
CA SER A 221 22.23 8.48 -0.10
C SER A 221 21.09 8.42 -1.09
N SER A 222 21.27 7.64 -2.14
CA SER A 222 20.19 7.15 -3.00
C SER A 222 19.37 6.04 -2.34
N SER A 223 19.32 5.93 -1.00
CA SER A 223 18.60 4.86 -0.30
C SER A 223 17.73 5.38 0.86
N GLY A 224 16.69 4.63 1.19
CA GLY A 224 15.74 4.95 2.25
C GLY A 224 15.21 3.73 2.99
N HIS A 225 14.35 3.99 3.97
CA HIS A 225 13.55 2.98 4.63
C HIS A 225 12.13 3.07 4.06
N LEU A 226 11.62 1.95 3.58
CA LEU A 226 10.26 1.81 3.06
C LEU A 226 9.44 1.02 4.07
N LYS A 227 8.28 1.56 4.40
CA LYS A 227 7.25 0.84 5.16
C LYS A 227 5.97 0.77 4.34
N ILE A 228 5.51 -0.44 4.07
CA ILE A 228 4.24 -0.71 3.39
C ILE A 228 3.21 -1.02 4.46
N ARG A 229 2.04 -0.38 4.37
CA ARG A 229 0.89 -0.67 5.22
C ARG A 229 -0.33 -1.02 4.37
N LEU A 230 -0.98 -2.12 4.68
CA LEU A 230 -2.22 -2.58 4.04
C LEU A 230 -3.12 -3.28 5.07
N HIS A 231 -4.42 -3.37 4.79
CA HIS A 231 -5.38 -4.00 5.70
C HIS A 231 -5.67 -5.44 5.28
N ILE A 232 -5.59 -6.38 6.21
CA ILE A 232 -5.96 -7.78 5.98
C ILE A 232 -7.21 -8.11 6.79
N GLY A 233 -8.31 -8.36 6.09
CA GLY A 233 -9.54 -8.88 6.68
C GLY A 233 -9.47 -10.39 6.81
N LYS A 234 -9.96 -10.92 7.94
CA LYS A 234 -10.11 -12.37 8.15
C LYS A 234 -11.50 -12.66 8.69
N VAL A 235 -12.16 -13.64 8.11
CA VAL A 235 -13.51 -14.07 8.45
C VAL A 235 -13.46 -15.54 8.81
N LYS A 236 -13.92 -15.89 10.01
CA LYS A 236 -14.15 -17.29 10.39
C LYS A 236 -15.49 -17.73 9.81
N LEU A 237 -15.48 -18.86 9.14
CA LEU A 237 -16.64 -19.52 8.59
C LEU A 237 -16.97 -20.68 9.52
N TYR A 238 -18.21 -20.71 10.00
CA TYR A 238 -18.75 -21.73 10.90
C TYR A 238 -19.66 -22.67 10.11
#